data_AF-V4LDY9-F1
#
_entry.id   AF-V4LDY9-F1
#
_cell.length_a   1.000
_cell.length_b   1.000
_cell.length_c   1.000
_cell.angle_alpha   90.00
_cell.angle_beta   90.00
_cell.angle_gamma   90.00
#
_symmetry.space_group_name_H-M   'P 1'
#
loop_
_entity.id
_entity.type
_entity.pdbx_description
1 polymer ?
#
loop_
_entity_poly.entity_id
_entity_poly.type
_entity_poly.pdbx_seq_one_letter_code
_entity_poly.pdbx_strand_id
1 'polypeptide(L)'
;MTDQGLEGSNPVDLAEHPSGIVPTLQNIVSTVNLDTKLDLKAIALQARNAEYNPKRFAAVIMRIREPKTTALIFASGKMVCTGAKSEHFSKMAARKYARIVQKLGFPAKFKDFKIQNIVGSCDVKFPIRLEGLAYSHAAFSSYEPELFPGLIYRMKVPKIVLLIFVSGKIVITGAKGL
;
A
#
# COMPACT_ATOMS: atom_id res chain seq x y z
N MET A 1 20.30 4.91 36.60
CA MET A 1 20.74 3.52 36.85
C MET A 1 19.48 2.68 36.72
N THR A 2 19.26 1.84 35.73
CA THR A 2 20.18 1.06 34.88
C THR A 2 19.67 1.00 33.43
N ASP A 3 20.66 0.82 32.57
CA ASP A 3 20.62 0.74 31.13
C ASP A 3 20.36 -0.70 30.63
N GLN A 4 19.87 -0.79 29.39
CA GLN A 4 19.97 -1.88 28.40
C GLN A 4 19.31 -3.25 28.59
N GLY A 5 18.70 -3.72 27.49
CA GLY A 5 18.21 -5.10 27.32
C GLY A 5 17.61 -5.45 25.95
N LEU A 6 18.26 -5.09 24.85
CA LEU A 6 18.31 -5.83 23.56
C LEU A 6 16.98 -6.33 22.93
N GLU A 7 16.33 -5.49 22.11
CA GLU A 7 15.57 -6.03 20.97
C GLU A 7 16.57 -6.54 19.93
N GLY A 8 16.85 -7.83 19.96
CA GLY A 8 17.67 -8.49 18.96
C GLY A 8 17.05 -8.29 17.58
N SER A 9 17.63 -7.40 16.77
CA SER A 9 17.41 -7.40 15.34
C SER A 9 17.87 -8.76 14.84
N ASN A 10 16.93 -9.61 14.42
CA ASN A 10 17.30 -10.82 13.71
C ASN A 10 18.32 -10.43 12.62
N PRO A 11 19.44 -11.14 12.50
CA PRO A 11 20.45 -10.82 11.52
C PRO A 11 19.80 -10.75 10.15
N VAL A 12 20.10 -9.67 9.41
CA VAL A 12 19.62 -9.51 8.03
C VAL A 12 20.20 -10.66 7.22
N ASP A 13 19.34 -11.41 6.52
CA ASP A 13 19.81 -12.41 5.58
C ASP A 13 20.49 -11.70 4.39
N LEU A 14 21.82 -11.77 4.33
CA LEU A 14 22.61 -11.12 3.29
C LEU A 14 22.50 -11.83 1.93
N ALA A 15 21.97 -13.06 1.88
CA ALA A 15 21.67 -13.72 0.61
C ALA A 15 20.47 -13.07 -0.07
N GLU A 16 19.44 -12.68 0.69
CA GLU A 16 18.27 -11.94 0.19
C GLU A 16 18.49 -10.43 0.12
N HIS A 17 19.30 -9.89 1.04
CA HIS A 17 19.57 -8.45 1.16
C HIS A 17 21.09 -8.15 1.16
N PRO A 18 21.77 -8.25 0.01
CA PRO A 18 23.21 -8.02 -0.09
C PRO A 18 23.68 -6.63 0.38
N SER A 19 22.79 -5.63 0.35
CA SER A 19 23.09 -4.28 0.84
C SER A 19 23.06 -4.16 2.38
N GLY A 20 22.56 -5.19 3.08
CA GLY A 20 22.25 -5.12 4.51
C GLY A 20 21.04 -4.25 4.86
N ILE A 21 20.35 -3.67 3.87
CA ILE A 21 19.19 -2.77 4.07
C ILE A 21 17.91 -3.49 3.66
N VAL A 22 16.98 -3.63 4.62
CA VAL A 22 15.64 -4.18 4.37
C VAL A 22 14.62 -3.04 4.25
N PRO A 23 13.99 -2.83 3.09
CA PRO A 23 12.93 -1.84 2.96
C PRO A 23 11.74 -2.15 3.86
N THR A 24 11.20 -1.13 4.52
CA THR A 24 10.00 -1.25 5.36
C THR A 24 8.75 -1.09 4.50
N LEU A 25 7.79 -2.00 4.64
CA LEU A 25 6.50 -1.89 3.97
C LEU A 25 5.67 -0.75 4.55
N GLN A 26 5.25 0.16 3.68
CA GLN A 26 4.50 1.34 4.04
C GLN A 26 3.02 1.26 3.69
N ASN A 27 2.67 0.57 2.62
CA ASN A 27 1.27 0.40 2.25
C ASN A 27 1.07 -0.80 1.34
N ILE A 28 -0.06 -1.48 1.51
CA ILE A 28 -0.52 -2.52 0.60
C ILE A 28 -1.93 -2.20 0.14
N VAL A 29 -2.11 -2.22 -1.18
CA VAL A 29 -3.40 -2.12 -1.84
C VAL A 29 -3.79 -3.49 -2.36
N SER A 30 -4.93 -4.00 -1.93
CA SER A 30 -5.52 -5.23 -2.44
C SER A 30 -6.92 -5.00 -2.98
N THR A 31 -7.39 -5.92 -3.81
CA THR A 31 -8.77 -5.98 -4.29
C THR A 31 -9.36 -7.33 -3.98
N VAL A 32 -10.68 -7.36 -3.82
CA VAL A 32 -11.47 -8.59 -3.72
C VAL A 32 -12.83 -8.40 -4.39
N ASN A 33 -13.40 -9.48 -4.90
CA ASN A 33 -14.75 -9.52 -5.43
C ASN A 33 -15.71 -10.11 -4.39
N LEU A 34 -16.71 -9.31 -3.99
CA LEU A 34 -17.77 -9.72 -3.07
C LEU A 34 -18.89 -10.52 -3.77
N ASP A 35 -18.82 -10.69 -5.09
CA ASP A 35 -19.68 -11.57 -5.90
C ASP A 35 -21.19 -11.29 -5.74
N THR A 36 -21.54 -10.03 -5.48
CA THR A 36 -22.94 -9.59 -5.35
C THR A 36 -23.07 -8.09 -5.61
N LYS A 37 -24.24 -7.66 -6.08
CA LYS A 37 -24.57 -6.23 -6.21
C LYS A 37 -24.86 -5.64 -4.83
N LEU A 38 -24.40 -4.42 -4.60
CA LEU A 38 -24.50 -3.76 -3.30
C LEU A 38 -25.29 -2.45 -3.41
N ASP A 39 -26.28 -2.29 -2.56
CA ASP A 39 -26.91 -0.99 -2.33
C ASP A 39 -26.02 -0.16 -1.41
N LEU A 40 -25.28 0.76 -2.03
CA LEU A 40 -24.34 1.64 -1.33
C LEU A 40 -25.01 2.59 -0.35
N LYS A 41 -26.26 3.02 -0.64
CA LYS A 41 -27.00 3.90 0.27
C LYS A 41 -27.40 3.14 1.52
N ALA A 42 -27.90 1.91 1.36
CA ALA A 42 -28.26 1.05 2.48
C ALA A 42 -27.04 0.72 3.36
N ILE A 43 -25.89 0.40 2.75
CA ILE A 43 -24.64 0.18 3.50
C ILE A 43 -24.24 1.42 4.29
N ALA A 44 -24.24 2.60 3.67
CA ALA A 44 -23.82 3.83 4.32
C ALA A 44 -24.77 4.24 5.47
N LEU A 45 -26.07 3.98 5.34
CA LEU A 45 -27.06 4.29 6.38
C LEU A 45 -26.92 3.39 7.61
N GLN A 46 -26.58 2.11 7.42
CA GLN A 46 -26.54 1.12 8.51
C GLN A 46 -25.15 0.98 9.14
N ALA A 47 -24.08 1.24 8.39
CA ALA A 47 -22.71 1.08 8.87
C ALA A 47 -22.19 2.36 9.54
N ARG A 48 -21.94 2.31 10.86
CA ARG A 48 -21.43 3.45 11.65
C ARG A 48 -20.10 4.04 11.16
N ASN A 49 -19.26 3.25 10.49
CA ASN A 49 -17.93 3.67 10.04
C ASN A 49 -17.85 3.77 8.51
N ALA A 50 -18.94 4.19 7.86
CA ALA A 50 -19.04 4.31 6.42
C ALA A 50 -19.40 5.75 6.01
N GLU A 51 -18.73 6.24 4.98
CA GLU A 51 -18.98 7.53 4.34
C GLU A 51 -19.38 7.28 2.88
N TYR A 52 -20.43 7.95 2.39
CA TYR A 52 -20.84 7.84 1.00
C TYR A 52 -21.38 9.17 0.48
N ASN A 53 -20.69 9.72 -0.52
CA ASN A 53 -21.16 10.87 -1.29
C ASN A 53 -21.02 10.56 -2.79
N PRO A 54 -22.09 10.08 -3.46
CA PRO A 54 -22.03 9.66 -4.86
C PRO A 54 -21.67 10.78 -5.83
N LYS A 55 -21.90 12.05 -5.47
CA LYS A 55 -21.49 13.20 -6.29
C LYS A 55 -19.97 13.39 -6.30
N ARG A 56 -19.28 12.96 -5.22
CA ARG A 56 -17.83 13.06 -5.07
C ARG A 56 -17.12 11.79 -5.53
N PHE A 57 -17.64 10.63 -5.14
CA PHE A 57 -16.99 9.35 -5.40
C PHE A 57 -18.00 8.20 -5.40
N ALA A 58 -17.88 7.30 -6.38
CA ALA A 58 -18.86 6.24 -6.65
C ALA A 58 -18.74 5.00 -5.73
N ALA A 59 -18.08 5.12 -4.58
CA ALA A 59 -17.86 4.01 -3.65
C ALA A 59 -18.15 4.44 -2.21
N VAL A 60 -18.58 3.48 -1.39
CA VAL A 60 -18.63 3.64 0.06
C VAL A 60 -17.19 3.57 0.59
N ILE A 61 -16.80 4.55 1.40
CA ILE A 61 -15.54 4.56 2.12
C ILE A 61 -15.80 4.01 3.51
N MET A 62 -15.22 2.86 3.85
CA MET A 62 -15.38 2.23 5.18
C MET A 62 -14.03 2.11 5.86
N ARG A 63 -13.97 2.34 7.18
CA ARG A 63 -12.70 2.27 7.95
C ARG A 63 -12.81 1.35 9.16
N ILE A 64 -11.76 0.59 9.42
CA ILE A 64 -11.58 -0.19 10.66
C ILE A 64 -10.24 0.15 11.31
N ARG A 65 -10.16 -0.04 12.62
CA ARG A 65 -8.96 0.30 13.42
C ARG A 65 -7.89 -0.80 13.39
N GLU A 66 -8.29 -2.06 13.24
CA GLU A 66 -7.37 -3.19 13.34
C GLU A 66 -7.69 -4.31 12.33
N PRO A 67 -6.83 -4.54 11.32
CA PRO A 67 -5.71 -3.68 10.91
C PRO A 67 -6.20 -2.29 10.47
N LYS A 68 -5.49 -1.21 10.83
CA LYS A 68 -5.86 0.16 10.47
C LYS A 68 -5.87 0.32 8.96
N THR A 69 -7.06 0.32 8.37
CA THR A 69 -7.24 0.23 6.92
C THR A 69 -8.45 1.03 6.47
N THR A 70 -8.58 1.20 5.16
CA THR A 70 -9.76 1.78 4.51
C THR A 70 -10.17 0.88 3.36
N ALA A 71 -11.45 0.58 3.27
CA ALA A 71 -12.06 -0.09 2.13
C ALA A 71 -12.85 0.89 1.27
N LEU A 72 -12.75 0.73 -0.04
CA LEU A 72 -13.61 1.36 -1.04
C LEU A 72 -14.51 0.28 -1.62
N ILE A 73 -15.81 0.35 -1.33
CA ILE A 73 -16.79 -0.68 -1.69
C ILE A 73 -17.68 -0.13 -2.80
N PHE A 74 -17.68 -0.81 -3.95
CA PHE A 74 -18.40 -0.38 -5.15
C PHE A 74 -19.71 -1.16 -5.31
N ALA A 75 -20.70 -0.54 -5.96
CA ALA A 75 -22.01 -1.16 -6.21
C ALA A 75 -21.92 -2.49 -7.00
N SER A 76 -20.82 -2.69 -7.73
CA SER A 76 -20.52 -3.93 -8.47
C SER A 76 -20.15 -5.11 -7.57
N GLY A 77 -19.90 -4.90 -6.28
CA GLY A 77 -19.33 -5.91 -5.38
C GLY A 77 -17.80 -5.93 -5.39
N LYS A 78 -17.14 -5.17 -6.27
CA LYS A 78 -15.69 -4.97 -6.15
C LYS A 78 -15.38 -4.17 -4.89
N MET A 79 -14.33 -4.57 -4.18
CA MET A 79 -13.82 -3.85 -3.02
C MET A 79 -12.30 -3.66 -3.15
N VAL A 80 -11.84 -2.45 -2.89
CA VAL A 80 -10.40 -2.12 -2.74
C VAL A 80 -10.11 -1.96 -1.25
N CYS A 81 -9.02 -2.53 -0.75
CA CYS A 81 -8.54 -2.37 0.62
C CYS A 81 -7.14 -1.75 0.60
N THR A 82 -6.92 -0.71 1.41
CA THR A 82 -5.65 0.03 1.49
C THR A 82 -5.29 0.38 2.94
N GLY A 83 -4.01 0.65 3.21
CA GLY A 83 -3.47 1.08 4.51
C GLY A 83 -2.75 -0.02 5.30
N ALA A 84 -2.83 -1.28 4.86
CA ALA A 84 -2.18 -2.38 5.55
C ALA A 84 -0.66 -2.34 5.38
N LYS A 85 0.08 -2.84 6.39
CA LYS A 85 1.56 -2.89 6.40
C LYS A 85 2.14 -4.28 6.07
N SER A 86 1.28 -5.26 5.77
CA SER A 86 1.69 -6.60 5.33
C SER A 86 0.58 -7.25 4.50
N GLU A 87 0.93 -8.21 3.65
CA GLU A 87 -0.05 -8.89 2.78
C GLU A 87 -1.08 -9.65 3.61
N HIS A 88 -0.62 -10.27 4.69
CA HIS A 88 -1.45 -10.93 5.68
C HIS A 88 -2.49 -9.98 6.28
N PHE A 89 -2.07 -8.81 6.76
CA PHE A 89 -3.00 -7.82 7.31
C PHE A 89 -3.94 -7.25 6.25
N SER A 90 -3.49 -7.09 5.00
CA SER A 90 -4.34 -6.66 3.89
C SER A 90 -5.48 -7.67 3.65
N LYS A 91 -5.15 -8.97 3.60
CA LYS A 91 -6.13 -10.06 3.43
C LYS A 91 -7.07 -10.17 4.63
N MET A 92 -6.53 -10.04 5.84
CA MET A 92 -7.33 -10.05 7.07
C MET A 92 -8.33 -8.89 7.10
N ALA A 93 -7.89 -7.67 6.80
CA ALA A 93 -8.75 -6.49 6.74
C ALA A 93 -9.84 -6.65 5.68
N ALA A 94 -9.49 -7.08 4.46
CA ALA A 94 -10.45 -7.35 3.41
C ALA A 94 -11.53 -8.37 3.83
N ARG A 95 -11.14 -9.43 4.55
CA ARG A 95 -12.11 -10.39 5.12
C ARG A 95 -13.01 -9.77 6.18
N LYS A 96 -12.48 -8.90 7.05
CA LYS A 96 -13.29 -8.17 8.05
C LYS A 96 -14.33 -7.28 7.36
N TYR A 97 -13.96 -6.55 6.31
CA TYR A 97 -14.91 -5.75 5.53
C TYR A 97 -15.98 -6.60 4.85
N ALA A 98 -15.60 -7.71 4.21
CA ALA A 98 -16.57 -8.64 3.62
C ALA A 98 -17.56 -9.17 4.68
N ARG A 99 -17.07 -9.48 5.89
CA ARG A 99 -17.91 -9.93 7.00
C ARG A 99 -18.85 -8.83 7.51
N ILE A 100 -18.42 -7.58 7.52
CA ILE A 100 -19.30 -6.44 7.85
C ILE A 100 -20.44 -6.37 6.82
N VAL A 101 -20.13 -6.43 5.53
CA VAL A 101 -21.14 -6.42 4.46
C VAL A 101 -22.12 -7.59 4.59
N GLN A 102 -21.64 -8.79 4.94
CA GLN A 102 -22.51 -9.94 5.24
C GLN A 102 -23.47 -9.68 6.41
N LYS A 103 -22.99 -9.06 7.49
CA LYS A 103 -23.81 -8.74 8.67
C LYS A 103 -24.86 -7.67 8.39
N LEU A 104 -24.70 -6.88 7.33
CA LEU A 104 -25.71 -5.92 6.84
C LEU A 104 -26.77 -6.59 5.95
N GLY A 105 -26.73 -7.92 5.78
CA GLY A 105 -27.74 -8.68 5.03
C GLY A 105 -27.41 -8.93 3.56
N PHE A 106 -26.25 -8.49 3.07
CA PHE A 106 -25.84 -8.76 1.70
C PHE A 106 -25.15 -10.14 1.58
N PRO A 107 -25.43 -10.94 0.54
CA PRO A 107 -24.83 -12.27 0.36
C PRO A 107 -23.40 -12.18 -0.21
N ALA A 108 -22.54 -11.40 0.44
CA ALA A 108 -21.17 -11.16 0.00
C ALA A 108 -20.28 -12.40 0.16
N LYS A 109 -19.44 -12.67 -0.83
CA LYS A 109 -18.41 -13.71 -0.84
C LYS A 109 -17.02 -13.10 -0.77
N PHE A 110 -15.99 -13.94 -0.78
CA PHE A 110 -14.59 -13.51 -0.79
C PHE A 110 -13.87 -14.20 -1.94
N LYS A 111 -13.99 -13.65 -3.16
CA LYS A 111 -13.40 -14.20 -4.38
C LYS A 111 -12.30 -13.31 -4.95
N ASP A 112 -11.36 -13.92 -5.67
CA ASP A 112 -10.35 -13.20 -6.46
C ASP A 112 -9.54 -12.16 -5.67
N PHE A 113 -9.21 -12.49 -4.41
CA PHE A 113 -8.35 -11.63 -3.62
C PHE A 113 -6.98 -11.51 -4.28
N LYS A 114 -6.54 -10.27 -4.52
CA LYS A 114 -5.29 -9.99 -5.22
C LYS A 114 -4.61 -8.75 -4.65
N ILE A 115 -3.30 -8.83 -4.46
CA ILE A 115 -2.46 -7.67 -4.20
C ILE A 115 -2.28 -6.90 -5.52
N GLN A 116 -2.61 -5.61 -5.48
CA GLN A 116 -2.55 -4.72 -6.65
C GLN A 116 -1.31 -3.84 -6.62
N ASN A 117 -0.89 -3.41 -5.44
CA ASN A 117 0.30 -2.59 -5.26
C ASN A 117 0.87 -2.75 -3.83
N ILE A 118 2.20 -2.74 -3.74
CA ILE A 118 2.97 -2.66 -2.51
C ILE A 118 3.84 -1.42 -2.60
N VAL A 119 3.84 -0.64 -1.52
CA VAL A 119 4.70 0.53 -1.33
C VAL A 119 5.65 0.22 -0.18
N GLY A 120 6.95 0.28 -0.46
CA GLY A 120 8.02 0.18 0.53
C GLY A 120 8.80 1.49 0.64
N SER A 121 9.59 1.63 1.69
CA SER A 121 10.56 2.70 1.82
C SER A 121 11.83 2.21 2.51
N CYS A 122 12.97 2.77 2.13
CA CYS A 122 14.23 2.59 2.83
C CYS A 122 14.99 3.92 2.93
N ASP A 123 16.09 3.89 3.66
CA ASP A 123 16.98 5.03 3.82
C ASP A 123 18.42 4.52 3.73
N VAL A 124 19.16 4.97 2.72
CA VAL A 124 20.56 4.54 2.50
C VAL A 124 21.55 5.27 3.40
N LYS A 125 21.10 6.26 4.19
CA LYS A 125 21.89 6.97 5.22
C LYS A 125 23.05 7.82 4.69
N PHE A 126 23.04 8.16 3.40
CA PHE A 126 23.96 9.13 2.83
C PHE A 126 23.27 9.94 1.71
N PRO A 127 23.71 11.19 1.47
CA PRO A 127 23.10 12.02 0.45
C PRO A 127 23.41 11.51 -0.97
N ILE A 128 22.45 11.68 -1.89
CA ILE A 128 22.56 11.25 -3.28
C ILE A 128 22.55 12.47 -4.20
N ARG A 129 23.53 12.57 -5.11
CA ARG A 129 23.60 13.61 -6.14
C ARG A 129 22.66 13.25 -7.31
N LEU A 130 21.43 13.75 -7.26
CA LEU A 130 20.36 13.37 -8.19
C LEU A 130 20.61 13.84 -9.63
N GLU A 131 21.25 14.98 -9.84
CA GLU A 131 21.57 15.50 -11.18
C GLU A 131 22.50 14.54 -11.93
N GLY A 132 23.52 14.03 -11.23
CA GLY A 132 24.45 13.05 -11.78
C GLY A 132 23.77 11.72 -12.11
N LEU A 133 22.90 11.24 -11.20
CA LEU A 133 22.12 10.02 -11.42
C LEU A 133 21.17 10.16 -12.62
N ALA A 134 20.46 11.29 -12.73
CA ALA A 134 19.57 11.58 -13.84
C ALA A 134 20.32 11.63 -15.17
N TYR A 135 21.49 12.26 -15.20
CA TYR A 135 22.33 12.33 -16.40
C TYR A 135 22.81 10.95 -16.84
N SER A 136 23.40 10.17 -15.93
CA SER A 136 23.94 8.84 -16.24
C SER A 136 22.86 7.80 -16.56
N HIS A 137 21.65 7.96 -16.02
CA HIS A 137 20.53 7.04 -16.21
C HIS A 137 19.32 7.72 -16.88
N ALA A 138 19.57 8.60 -17.85
CA ALA A 138 18.53 9.43 -18.49
C ALA A 138 17.36 8.61 -19.07
N ALA A 139 17.62 7.42 -19.60
CA ALA A 139 16.58 6.54 -20.16
C ALA A 139 15.57 6.01 -19.12
N PHE A 140 15.89 6.09 -17.83
CA PHE A 140 15.07 5.56 -16.73
C PHE A 140 14.63 6.63 -15.75
N SER A 141 15.27 7.80 -15.79
CA SER A 141 15.16 8.84 -14.77
C SER A 141 14.38 10.04 -15.27
N SER A 142 13.57 10.63 -14.39
CA SER A 142 12.98 11.95 -14.58
C SER A 142 13.19 12.76 -13.32
N TYR A 143 13.90 13.88 -13.43
CA TYR A 143 14.22 14.75 -12.30
C TYR A 143 14.08 16.20 -12.72
N GLU A 144 13.01 16.82 -12.22
CA GLU A 144 12.64 18.22 -12.45
C GLU A 144 12.35 18.84 -11.08
N PRO A 145 13.38 19.34 -10.35
CA PRO A 145 13.26 19.71 -8.93
C PRO A 145 12.22 20.81 -8.67
N GLU A 146 11.97 21.66 -9.66
CA GLU A 146 10.92 22.70 -9.61
C GLU A 146 9.50 22.13 -9.61
N LEU A 147 9.32 20.92 -10.16
CA LEU A 147 8.02 20.24 -10.22
C LEU A 147 7.86 19.21 -9.10
N PHE A 148 8.94 18.49 -8.78
CA PHE A 148 8.93 17.46 -7.74
C PHE A 148 10.36 17.27 -7.16
N PRO A 149 10.53 17.27 -5.82
CA PRO A 149 11.85 17.29 -5.19
C PRO A 149 12.64 15.96 -5.24
N GLY A 150 12.06 14.89 -5.79
CA GLY A 150 12.72 13.58 -5.90
C GLY A 150 12.95 13.16 -7.34
N LEU A 151 13.94 12.30 -7.58
CA LEU A 151 14.13 11.66 -8.87
C LEU A 151 13.17 10.49 -9.02
N ILE A 152 12.41 10.44 -10.12
CA ILE A 152 11.55 9.32 -10.48
C ILE A 152 12.37 8.34 -11.33
N TYR A 153 12.68 7.16 -10.81
CA TYR A 153 13.40 6.11 -11.52
C TYR A 153 12.46 4.97 -11.92
N ARG A 154 12.41 4.63 -13.20
CA ARG A 154 11.54 3.58 -13.77
C ARG A 154 12.37 2.34 -14.09
N MET A 155 12.42 1.40 -13.14
CA MET A 155 13.10 0.13 -13.32
C MET A 155 12.26 -0.80 -14.23
N LYS A 156 12.94 -1.51 -15.14
CA LYS A 156 12.27 -2.44 -16.07
C LYS A 156 12.04 -3.82 -15.45
N VAL A 157 13.02 -4.35 -14.73
CA VAL A 157 12.98 -5.69 -14.14
C VAL A 157 13.47 -5.65 -12.69
N PRO A 158 12.61 -5.96 -11.69
CA PRO A 158 11.16 -6.01 -11.81
C PRO A 158 10.59 -4.65 -12.27
N LYS A 159 9.36 -4.64 -12.80
CA LYS A 159 8.70 -3.40 -13.22
C LYS A 159 8.24 -2.59 -12.00
N ILE A 160 9.11 -1.71 -11.51
CA ILE A 160 8.87 -0.88 -10.32
C ILE A 160 9.27 0.58 -10.57
N VAL A 161 8.74 1.47 -9.74
CA VAL A 161 9.09 2.89 -9.73
C VAL A 161 9.70 3.22 -8.38
N LEU A 162 10.85 3.90 -8.40
CA LEU A 162 11.52 4.42 -7.23
C LEU A 162 11.40 5.95 -7.22
N LEU A 163 11.14 6.52 -6.06
CA LEU A 163 11.29 7.94 -5.80
C LEU A 163 12.52 8.11 -4.91
N ILE A 164 13.59 8.68 -5.46
CA ILE A 164 14.89 8.80 -4.82
C ILE A 164 15.08 10.25 -4.40
N PHE A 165 15.34 10.50 -3.13
CA PHE A 165 15.51 11.85 -2.59
C PHE A 165 16.98 12.14 -2.30
N VAL A 166 17.37 13.41 -2.35
CA VAL A 166 18.73 13.89 -2.04
C VAL A 166 19.20 13.40 -0.67
N SER A 167 18.29 13.21 0.29
CA SER A 167 18.59 12.72 1.65
C SER A 167 19.02 11.25 1.74
N GLY A 168 18.92 10.47 0.66
CA GLY A 168 19.11 9.02 0.69
C GLY A 168 17.86 8.22 1.04
N LYS A 169 16.75 8.89 1.36
CA LYS A 169 15.45 8.23 1.48
C LYS A 169 14.94 7.80 0.12
N ILE A 170 14.33 6.62 0.06
CA ILE A 170 13.80 6.03 -1.17
C ILE A 170 12.40 5.50 -0.90
N VAL A 171 11.46 5.79 -1.79
CA VAL A 171 10.14 5.14 -1.85
C VAL A 171 10.13 4.19 -3.03
N ILE A 172 9.63 2.98 -2.83
CA ILE A 172 9.56 1.91 -3.84
C ILE A 172 8.08 1.57 -4.03
N THR A 173 7.56 1.62 -5.25
CA THR A 173 6.15 1.30 -5.54
C THR A 173 6.00 0.53 -6.86
N GLY A 174 4.90 -0.20 -7.02
CA GLY A 174 4.55 -0.95 -8.22
C GLY A 174 4.69 -2.47 -8.08
N ALA A 175 5.25 -2.94 -6.97
CA ALA A 175 5.36 -4.37 -6.68
C ALA A 175 3.97 -5.00 -6.43
N LYS A 176 3.80 -6.26 -6.82
CA LYS A 176 2.54 -7.03 -6.68
C LYS A 176 2.68 -8.28 -5.80
N GLY A 177 3.88 -8.52 -5.29
CA GLY A 177 4.26 -9.57 -4.35
C GLY A 177 5.62 -9.21 -3.77
N LEU A 178 5.91 -9.74 -2.59
CA LEU A 178 7.22 -9.67 -1.93
C LEU A 178 8.15 -10.77 -2.45
#